data_AF-D4DKG9-F1
#
_entry.id   AF-D4DKG9-F1
#
_cell.length_a   1.000
_cell.length_b   1.000
_cell.length_c   1.000
_cell.angle_alpha   90.00
_cell.angle_beta   90.00
_cell.angle_gamma   90.00
#
_symmetry.space_group_name_H-M   'P 1'
#
loop_
_entity.id
_entity.type
_entity.pdbx_description
1 polymer ?
#
loop_
_entity_poly.entity_id
_entity_poly.type
_entity_poly.pdbx_seq_one_letter_code
_entity_poly.pdbx_strand_id
1 'polypeptide(L)'
;IGDRHFQIPRDIFSSPGDSPNFFSLGFAVFFASPTAVFPGLEREGLLRPPSITPPIVSSRSGDVFAELLHLLRGYPVHIRDEEHRACLLRDCRYYHLRGLEQKLIPHDISYNLERRRFEITVRLEDVRPSGITFVPDGEGSSNPNANSTITGGWIHYARPFVDDDHRELIIEIGGGNTLVDLTTMRAELHGLAKARVTSLCQVISNKMNLPTNTPLSLTVTPGNSSSSNNSPANGSNTALTGDRIKIHIDSSTDITLDGEPFSPNNNYDTTSNGSNNSTFQPAEAPAGYSPMEGNAPPLTPSGLYPRLQTPSAAAVQPNQQLPRKRRRVDGSERSRQWVVDRGQWRLRVHPSTNASTGTSQMEVVFVAVKLEAHSSQRARNARRSFVS
;
A
#
# COMPACT_ATOMS: atom_id res chain seq x y z
N ILE A 1 -30.82 9.68 -15.91
CA ILE A 1 -29.64 10.01 -15.07
C ILE A 1 -28.92 11.13 -15.77
N GLY A 2 -28.77 12.28 -15.12
CA GLY A 2 -28.45 13.53 -15.79
C GLY A 2 -29.48 13.81 -16.88
N ASP A 3 -28.97 14.14 -18.05
CA ASP A 3 -29.67 14.35 -19.32
C ASP A 3 -29.94 13.06 -20.11
N ARG A 4 -29.35 11.92 -19.71
CA ARG A 4 -29.49 10.64 -20.42
C ARG A 4 -30.63 9.78 -19.88
N HIS A 5 -31.41 9.22 -20.78
CA HIS A 5 -32.47 8.26 -20.49
C HIS A 5 -31.94 6.82 -20.53
N PHE A 6 -32.39 5.98 -19.58
CA PHE A 6 -31.98 4.58 -19.47
C PHE A 6 -33.19 3.68 -19.29
N GLN A 7 -33.22 2.58 -20.04
CA GLN A 7 -34.11 1.46 -19.81
C GLN A 7 -33.30 0.32 -19.18
N ILE A 8 -33.67 -0.08 -17.98
CA ILE A 8 -32.85 -0.95 -17.13
C ILE A 8 -33.68 -2.15 -16.69
N PRO A 9 -33.25 -3.39 -16.97
CA PRO A 9 -33.87 -4.59 -16.42
C PRO A 9 -33.81 -4.58 -14.88
N ARG A 10 -34.88 -5.01 -14.21
CA ARG A 10 -34.97 -4.94 -12.74
C ARG A 10 -33.93 -5.82 -12.03
N ASP A 11 -33.60 -6.94 -12.66
CA ASP A 11 -32.69 -7.99 -12.21
C ASP A 11 -31.21 -7.62 -12.32
N ILE A 12 -30.86 -6.57 -13.09
CA ILE A 12 -29.46 -6.17 -13.28
C ILE A 12 -28.77 -5.78 -11.96
N PHE A 13 -29.54 -5.34 -10.96
CA PHE A 13 -29.04 -4.93 -9.65
C PHE A 13 -29.18 -6.02 -8.58
N SER A 14 -29.58 -7.23 -8.96
CA SER A 14 -29.79 -8.34 -8.01
C SER A 14 -28.50 -9.06 -7.61
N SER A 15 -27.34 -8.61 -8.10
CA SER A 15 -26.04 -9.17 -7.75
C SER A 15 -25.74 -9.03 -6.24
N PRO A 16 -24.98 -9.95 -5.63
CA PRO A 16 -24.57 -9.84 -4.23
C PRO A 16 -23.92 -8.48 -3.93
N GLY A 17 -24.38 -7.82 -2.86
CA GLY A 17 -23.88 -6.50 -2.45
C GLY A 17 -24.43 -5.32 -3.25
N ASP A 18 -25.13 -5.54 -4.36
CA ASP A 18 -25.75 -4.48 -5.16
C ASP A 18 -27.25 -4.31 -4.85
N SER A 19 -27.77 -5.03 -3.86
CA SER A 19 -29.13 -4.88 -3.32
C SER A 19 -29.12 -5.00 -1.79
N PRO A 20 -29.91 -4.18 -1.05
CA PRO A 20 -30.70 -3.05 -1.54
C PRO A 20 -29.82 -1.89 -1.99
N ASN A 21 -30.27 -1.17 -3.02
CA ASN A 21 -29.58 -0.02 -3.63
C ASN A 21 -30.49 1.21 -3.77
N PHE A 22 -29.93 2.30 -4.28
CA PHE A 22 -30.66 3.55 -4.53
C PHE A 22 -31.93 3.35 -5.36
N PHE A 23 -31.86 2.52 -6.41
CA PHE A 23 -32.98 2.24 -7.29
C PHE A 23 -34.01 1.33 -6.62
N SER A 24 -33.61 0.24 -5.99
CA SER A 24 -34.57 -0.66 -5.32
C SER A 24 -35.30 0.04 -4.19
N LEU A 25 -34.62 0.92 -3.44
CA LEU A 25 -35.22 1.70 -2.36
C LEU A 25 -36.11 2.83 -2.89
N GLY A 26 -35.63 3.59 -3.88
CA GLY A 26 -36.36 4.71 -4.47
C GLY A 26 -37.60 4.26 -5.26
N PHE A 27 -37.48 3.21 -6.08
CA PHE A 27 -38.61 2.68 -6.85
C PHE A 27 -39.64 2.00 -5.97
N ALA A 28 -39.26 1.39 -4.84
CA ALA A 28 -40.23 0.82 -3.91
C ALA A 28 -41.24 1.88 -3.45
N VAL A 29 -40.82 3.12 -3.18
CA VAL A 29 -41.73 4.19 -2.75
C VAL A 29 -42.71 4.60 -3.86
N PHE A 30 -42.27 4.63 -5.12
CA PHE A 30 -43.14 4.97 -6.27
C PHE A 30 -44.21 3.90 -6.58
N PHE A 31 -44.00 2.63 -6.20
CA PHE A 31 -44.89 1.52 -6.55
C PHE A 31 -45.53 0.80 -5.37
N ALA A 32 -45.04 0.97 -4.13
CA ALA A 32 -45.51 0.21 -2.96
C ALA A 32 -46.85 0.70 -2.38
N SER A 33 -47.33 1.88 -2.79
CA SER A 33 -48.60 2.41 -2.31
C SER A 33 -49.53 2.68 -3.51
N PRO A 34 -50.50 1.80 -3.80
CA PRO A 34 -51.51 2.02 -4.83
C PRO A 34 -52.26 3.34 -4.66
N THR A 35 -52.31 3.88 -3.44
CA THR A 35 -52.94 5.16 -3.12
C THR A 35 -52.03 6.38 -3.40
N ALA A 36 -50.70 6.27 -3.28
CA ALA A 36 -49.77 7.41 -3.34
C ALA A 36 -48.98 7.56 -4.67
N VAL A 37 -49.25 6.72 -5.68
CA VAL A 37 -48.67 6.86 -7.03
C VAL A 37 -48.94 8.25 -7.65
N PHE A 38 -49.97 8.96 -7.17
CA PHE A 38 -50.29 10.34 -7.54
C PHE A 38 -50.70 11.15 -6.30
N PRO A 39 -49.76 11.80 -5.60
CA PRO A 39 -50.11 12.68 -4.48
C PRO A 39 -50.97 13.84 -5.02
N GLY A 40 -52.23 13.92 -4.59
CA GLY A 40 -53.13 15.03 -4.94
C GLY A 40 -53.94 14.89 -6.23
N LEU A 41 -54.10 13.68 -6.80
CA LEU A 41 -54.90 13.44 -8.01
C LEU A 41 -56.00 12.40 -7.72
N GLU A 42 -57.26 12.84 -7.69
CA GLU A 42 -58.42 11.96 -7.53
C GLU A 42 -58.59 11.09 -8.78
N ARG A 43 -58.75 9.76 -8.59
CA ARG A 43 -58.73 8.76 -9.68
C ARG A 43 -60.06 8.61 -10.42
N GLU A 44 -61.08 9.36 -10.02
CA GLU A 44 -62.43 9.21 -10.56
C GLU A 44 -62.55 9.96 -11.90
N GLY A 45 -62.75 9.21 -12.99
CA GLY A 45 -63.04 9.78 -14.32
C GLY A 45 -61.84 9.90 -15.29
N LEU A 46 -60.68 9.34 -14.97
CA LEU A 46 -59.53 9.35 -15.88
C LEU A 46 -59.73 8.36 -17.05
N LEU A 47 -59.89 8.89 -18.27
CA LEU A 47 -59.97 8.13 -19.53
C LEU A 47 -58.67 7.38 -19.89
N ARG A 48 -57.55 7.73 -19.27
CA ARG A 48 -56.23 7.10 -19.45
C ARG A 48 -55.41 7.21 -18.17
N PRO A 49 -54.48 6.28 -17.90
CA PRO A 49 -53.55 6.41 -16.78
C PRO A 49 -52.78 7.74 -16.87
N PRO A 50 -52.57 8.47 -15.76
CA PRO A 50 -51.76 9.69 -15.78
C PRO A 50 -50.32 9.35 -16.14
N SER A 51 -49.66 10.21 -16.92
CA SER A 51 -48.25 10.05 -17.26
C SER A 51 -47.40 10.25 -16.01
N ILE A 52 -46.80 9.17 -15.51
CA ILE A 52 -45.83 9.25 -14.41
C ILE A 52 -44.49 9.64 -15.03
N THR A 53 -43.98 10.82 -14.67
CA THR A 53 -42.62 11.21 -15.04
C THR A 53 -41.64 10.25 -14.38
N PRO A 54 -40.71 9.62 -15.13
CA PRO A 54 -39.74 8.71 -14.55
C PRO A 54 -38.83 9.48 -13.57
N PRO A 55 -38.30 8.81 -12.53
CA PRO A 55 -37.41 9.44 -11.57
C PRO A 55 -36.13 9.94 -12.25
N ILE A 56 -35.73 11.17 -11.91
CA ILE A 56 -34.56 11.85 -12.46
C ILE A 56 -33.53 12.04 -11.35
N VAL A 57 -32.27 11.71 -11.65
CA VAL A 57 -31.11 12.05 -10.83
C VAL A 57 -30.32 13.08 -11.61
N SER A 58 -30.49 14.36 -11.31
CA SER A 58 -29.85 15.46 -12.07
C SER A 58 -28.38 15.68 -11.70
N SER A 59 -27.97 15.30 -10.49
CA SER A 59 -26.64 15.61 -9.95
C SER A 59 -25.53 14.65 -10.40
N ARG A 60 -25.80 13.74 -11.34
CA ARG A 60 -24.90 12.64 -11.73
C ARG A 60 -24.77 12.55 -13.23
N SER A 61 -23.61 12.09 -13.70
CA SER A 61 -23.31 11.95 -15.13
C SER A 61 -24.00 10.72 -15.71
N GLY A 62 -24.73 10.90 -16.81
CA GLY A 62 -25.29 9.79 -17.57
C GLY A 62 -24.22 8.90 -18.18
N ASP A 63 -23.07 9.44 -18.58
CA ASP A 63 -21.99 8.69 -19.23
C ASP A 63 -21.31 7.72 -18.28
N VAL A 64 -20.96 8.19 -17.08
CA VAL A 64 -20.41 7.34 -16.01
C VAL A 64 -21.40 6.22 -15.68
N PHE A 65 -22.69 6.54 -15.56
CA PHE A 65 -23.71 5.53 -15.28
C PHE A 65 -23.87 4.51 -16.40
N ALA A 66 -23.72 4.91 -17.66
CA ALA A 66 -23.74 3.98 -18.79
C ALA A 66 -22.59 2.96 -18.71
N GLU A 67 -21.40 3.40 -18.31
CA GLU A 67 -20.25 2.52 -18.07
C GLU A 67 -20.51 1.59 -16.87
N LEU A 68 -21.11 2.07 -15.77
CA LEU A 68 -21.51 1.22 -14.64
C LEU A 68 -22.51 0.13 -15.07
N LEU A 69 -23.48 0.46 -15.94
CA LEU A 69 -24.39 -0.53 -16.51
C LEU A 69 -23.67 -1.54 -17.41
N HIS A 70 -22.63 -1.12 -18.14
CA HIS A 70 -21.81 -2.05 -18.93
C HIS A 70 -21.11 -3.07 -18.03
N LEU A 71 -20.57 -2.59 -16.90
CA LEU A 71 -19.92 -3.43 -15.88
C LEU A 71 -20.92 -4.39 -15.19
N LEU A 72 -22.12 -3.92 -14.86
CA LEU A 72 -23.17 -4.75 -14.26
C LEU A 72 -23.67 -5.85 -15.21
N ARG A 73 -23.63 -5.61 -16.53
CA ARG A 73 -23.92 -6.64 -17.54
C ARG A 73 -22.80 -7.69 -17.68
N GLY A 74 -21.69 -7.51 -16.98
CA GLY A 74 -20.55 -8.42 -17.00
C GLY A 74 -19.46 -8.06 -18.02
N TYR A 75 -19.59 -6.94 -18.73
CA TYR A 75 -18.54 -6.49 -19.65
C TYR A 75 -17.44 -5.73 -18.90
N PRO A 76 -16.16 -5.90 -19.30
CA PRO A 76 -15.07 -5.15 -18.69
C PRO A 76 -15.17 -3.66 -19.05
N VAL A 77 -14.80 -2.79 -18.10
CA VAL A 77 -14.67 -1.35 -18.33
C VAL A 77 -13.19 -1.01 -18.41
N HIS A 78 -12.80 -0.33 -19.48
CA HIS A 78 -11.44 0.19 -19.61
C HIS A 78 -11.27 1.44 -18.75
N ILE A 79 -10.41 1.36 -17.75
CA ILE A 79 -10.09 2.49 -16.87
C ILE A 79 -9.03 3.34 -17.54
N ARG A 80 -9.39 4.57 -17.91
CA ARG A 80 -8.52 5.52 -18.63
C ARG A 80 -7.43 6.10 -17.73
N ASP A 81 -7.84 6.50 -16.54
CA ASP A 81 -6.99 7.16 -15.55
C ASP A 81 -7.60 6.99 -14.14
N GLU A 82 -6.87 7.46 -13.12
CA GLU A 82 -7.31 7.34 -11.73
C GLU A 82 -8.51 8.26 -11.42
N GLU A 83 -8.67 9.38 -12.13
CA GLU A 83 -9.81 10.30 -11.93
C GLU A 83 -11.12 9.69 -12.44
N HIS A 84 -11.07 9.00 -13.57
CA HIS A 84 -12.15 8.24 -14.16
C HIS A 84 -12.57 7.10 -13.22
N ARG A 85 -11.61 6.34 -12.67
CA ARG A 85 -11.89 5.34 -11.64
C ARG A 85 -12.55 5.97 -10.42
N ALA A 86 -12.06 7.12 -9.96
CA ALA A 86 -12.63 7.82 -8.81
C ALA A 86 -14.07 8.28 -9.07
N CYS A 87 -14.39 8.73 -10.29
CA CYS A 87 -15.75 9.08 -10.72
C CYS A 87 -16.68 7.85 -10.69
N LEU A 88 -16.23 6.71 -11.24
CA LEU A 88 -16.99 5.46 -11.20
C LEU A 88 -17.26 5.01 -9.75
N LEU A 89 -16.23 5.00 -8.90
CA LEU A 89 -16.34 4.62 -7.48
C LEU A 89 -17.28 5.57 -6.71
N ARG A 90 -17.22 6.88 -6.99
CA ARG A 90 -18.10 7.88 -6.36
C ARG A 90 -19.57 7.61 -6.69
N ASP A 91 -19.86 7.24 -7.92
CA ASP A 91 -21.23 6.93 -8.35
C ASP A 91 -21.70 5.56 -7.86
N CYS A 92 -20.82 4.54 -7.81
CA CYS A 92 -21.14 3.27 -7.12
C CYS A 92 -21.55 3.48 -5.67
N ARG A 93 -20.83 4.34 -4.93
CA ARG A 93 -21.15 4.68 -3.54
C ARG A 93 -22.49 5.41 -3.43
N TYR A 94 -22.76 6.33 -4.35
CA TYR A 94 -24.03 7.07 -4.40
C TYR A 94 -25.22 6.15 -4.67
N TYR A 95 -25.08 5.23 -5.63
CA TYR A 95 -26.14 4.27 -5.95
C TYR A 95 -26.20 3.08 -4.99
N HIS A 96 -25.30 2.99 -4.01
CA HIS A 96 -25.16 1.86 -3.08
C HIS A 96 -24.91 0.50 -3.77
N LEU A 97 -24.15 0.51 -4.86
CA LEU A 97 -23.71 -0.70 -5.57
C LEU A 97 -22.39 -1.20 -4.96
N ARG A 98 -22.47 -1.88 -3.81
CA ARG A 98 -21.27 -2.25 -3.03
C ARG A 98 -20.48 -3.39 -3.69
N GLY A 99 -21.17 -4.32 -4.36
CA GLY A 99 -20.50 -5.39 -5.11
C GLY A 99 -19.73 -4.79 -6.29
N LEU A 100 -20.37 -3.86 -7.01
CA LEU A 100 -19.72 -3.13 -8.10
C LEU A 100 -18.55 -2.27 -7.64
N GLU A 101 -18.68 -1.60 -6.48
CA GLU A 101 -17.57 -0.85 -5.86
C GLU A 101 -16.36 -1.78 -5.62
N GLN A 102 -16.57 -2.97 -5.04
CA GLN A 102 -15.49 -3.92 -4.77
C GLN A 102 -14.81 -4.46 -6.03
N LYS A 103 -15.54 -4.59 -7.15
CA LYS A 103 -14.97 -4.95 -8.46
C LYS A 103 -14.05 -3.86 -9.03
N LEU A 104 -14.37 -2.60 -8.77
CA LEU A 104 -13.63 -1.43 -9.29
C LEU A 104 -12.43 -1.01 -8.44
N ILE A 105 -12.31 -1.49 -7.21
CA ILE A 105 -11.16 -1.22 -6.34
C ILE A 105 -9.87 -1.73 -7.00
N PRO A 106 -8.77 -0.94 -7.03
CA PRO A 106 -7.47 -1.42 -7.48
C PRO A 106 -6.99 -2.59 -6.60
N HIS A 107 -6.73 -3.73 -7.24
CA HIS A 107 -6.23 -4.93 -6.59
C HIS A 107 -5.39 -5.75 -7.57
N ASP A 108 -4.51 -6.57 -7.03
CA ASP A 108 -3.76 -7.58 -7.78
C ASP A 108 -3.86 -8.91 -7.06
N ILE A 109 -4.12 -9.99 -7.81
CA ILE A 109 -4.21 -11.36 -7.27
C ILE A 109 -3.16 -12.19 -7.99
N SER A 110 -2.24 -12.75 -7.21
CA SER A 110 -1.13 -13.55 -7.72
C SER A 110 -1.00 -14.85 -6.93
N TYR A 111 -0.39 -15.86 -7.55
CA TYR A 111 -0.01 -17.10 -6.84
C TYR A 111 1.49 -17.08 -6.57
N ASN A 112 1.85 -17.07 -5.29
CA ASN A 112 3.24 -17.15 -4.85
C ASN A 112 3.67 -18.62 -4.80
N LEU A 113 4.51 -19.03 -5.75
CA LEU A 113 5.02 -20.41 -5.87
C LEU A 113 5.94 -20.82 -4.72
N GLU A 114 6.74 -19.89 -4.17
CA GLU A 114 7.67 -20.18 -3.07
C GLU A 114 6.92 -20.49 -1.78
N ARG A 115 5.85 -19.74 -1.52
CA ARG A 115 4.98 -19.94 -0.35
C ARG A 115 3.85 -20.95 -0.59
N ARG A 116 3.58 -21.28 -1.86
CA ARG A 116 2.42 -22.06 -2.33
C ARG A 116 1.08 -21.50 -1.87
N ARG A 117 0.94 -20.17 -1.91
CA ARG A 117 -0.26 -19.45 -1.45
C ARG A 117 -0.72 -18.44 -2.51
N PHE A 118 -2.04 -18.27 -2.60
CA PHE A 118 -2.61 -17.13 -3.32
C PHE A 118 -2.52 -15.88 -2.44
N GLU A 119 -2.10 -14.78 -3.03
CA GLU A 119 -1.94 -13.48 -2.39
C GLU A 119 -2.89 -12.47 -3.04
N ILE A 120 -3.32 -11.48 -2.27
CA ILE A 120 -4.08 -10.34 -2.79
C ILE A 120 -3.47 -9.04 -2.28
N THR A 121 -3.11 -8.16 -3.21
CA THR A 121 -2.60 -6.82 -2.92
C THR A 121 -3.72 -5.81 -3.05
N VAL A 122 -3.98 -5.02 -2.00
CA VAL A 122 -5.01 -3.97 -1.97
C VAL A 122 -4.50 -2.75 -1.20
N ARG A 123 -4.93 -1.55 -1.56
CA ARG A 123 -4.61 -0.33 -0.81
C ARG A 123 -5.27 -0.31 0.57
N LEU A 124 -4.60 0.25 1.57
CA LEU A 124 -5.09 0.31 2.95
C LEU A 124 -6.48 0.97 3.08
N GLU A 125 -6.75 2.02 2.30
CA GLU A 125 -8.04 2.73 2.30
C GLU A 125 -9.23 1.88 1.81
N ASP A 126 -8.94 0.86 1.01
CA ASP A 126 -9.91 0.04 0.31
C ASP A 126 -10.23 -1.29 1.03
N VAL A 127 -9.40 -1.69 1.99
CA VAL A 127 -9.65 -2.88 2.83
C VAL A 127 -10.95 -2.71 3.63
N ARG A 128 -11.83 -3.72 3.56
CA ARG A 128 -13.08 -3.77 4.32
C ARG A 128 -12.99 -4.75 5.50
N PRO A 129 -13.42 -4.36 6.71
CA PRO A 129 -13.38 -5.25 7.88
C PRO A 129 -14.06 -6.62 7.68
N SER A 130 -15.14 -6.67 6.91
CA SER A 130 -15.89 -7.90 6.65
C SER A 130 -15.07 -8.96 5.92
N GLY A 131 -14.16 -8.56 5.03
CA GLY A 131 -13.35 -9.46 4.20
C GLY A 131 -12.12 -10.06 4.89
N ILE A 132 -11.77 -9.58 6.09
CA ILE A 132 -10.56 -9.98 6.81
C ILE A 132 -10.78 -11.32 7.52
N THR A 133 -9.84 -12.25 7.44
CA THR A 133 -9.89 -13.52 8.19
C THR A 133 -8.51 -13.86 8.72
N PHE A 134 -8.42 -14.43 9.92
CA PHE A 134 -7.16 -14.95 10.46
C PHE A 134 -7.04 -16.44 10.17
N VAL A 135 -5.86 -16.88 9.72
CA VAL A 135 -5.55 -18.29 9.44
C VAL A 135 -4.33 -18.70 10.27
N PRO A 136 -4.47 -19.61 11.26
CA PRO A 136 -3.37 -20.02 12.14
C PRO A 136 -2.33 -20.88 11.41
N ASP A 137 -1.07 -20.76 11.84
CA ASP A 137 0.05 -21.57 11.38
C ASP A 137 -0.02 -22.99 12.00
N GLY A 138 -1.01 -23.84 11.66
CA GLY A 138 -1.05 -25.16 12.30
C GLY A 138 -2.29 -26.05 12.19
N GLU A 139 -3.01 -26.08 11.07
CA GLU A 139 -4.11 -27.05 10.85
C GLU A 139 -3.65 -28.53 10.71
N GLY A 140 -2.53 -28.94 11.33
CA GLY A 140 -1.94 -30.27 11.21
C GLY A 140 -1.62 -31.00 12.51
N SER A 141 -1.82 -30.41 13.69
CA SER A 141 -1.59 -31.12 14.97
C SER A 141 -2.90 -31.47 15.65
N SER A 142 -3.45 -32.62 15.27
CA SER A 142 -4.57 -33.30 15.93
C SER A 142 -4.13 -33.92 17.27
N ASN A 143 -3.50 -33.13 18.15
CA ASN A 143 -3.16 -33.59 19.49
C ASN A 143 -4.05 -32.88 20.54
N PRO A 144 -5.16 -33.50 20.96
CA PRO A 144 -6.13 -32.87 21.87
C PRO A 144 -5.59 -32.60 23.29
N ASN A 145 -4.37 -33.05 23.59
CA ASN A 145 -3.69 -32.86 24.88
C ASN A 145 -2.55 -31.82 24.85
N ALA A 146 -2.30 -31.14 23.73
CA ALA A 146 -1.38 -30.00 23.75
C ALA A 146 -2.11 -28.80 24.35
N ASN A 147 -1.67 -28.36 25.54
CA ASN A 147 -2.04 -27.05 26.09
C ASN A 147 -2.02 -26.03 24.95
N SER A 148 -3.16 -25.37 24.71
CA SER A 148 -3.38 -24.45 23.58
C SER A 148 -2.35 -23.32 23.63
N THR A 149 -1.18 -23.58 23.06
CA THR A 149 -0.16 -22.57 22.82
C THR A 149 -0.72 -21.76 21.68
N ILE A 150 -1.00 -20.48 21.95
CA ILE A 150 -1.62 -19.63 20.97
C ILE A 150 -0.63 -19.47 19.80
N THR A 151 -0.89 -20.17 18.70
CA THR A 151 -0.03 -20.18 17.53
C THR A 151 -0.22 -18.89 16.76
N GLY A 152 0.86 -18.39 16.16
CA GLY A 152 0.78 -17.28 15.21
C GLY A 152 0.00 -17.68 13.96
N GLY A 153 -0.22 -16.71 13.07
CA GLY A 153 -0.87 -16.98 11.79
C GLY A 153 -0.88 -15.76 10.88
N TRP A 154 -1.46 -15.93 9.70
CA TRP A 154 -1.50 -14.91 8.67
C TRP A 154 -2.90 -14.31 8.54
N ILE A 155 -2.95 -13.05 8.13
CA ILE A 155 -4.21 -12.41 7.78
C ILE A 155 -4.48 -12.65 6.31
N HIS A 156 -5.68 -13.13 6.04
CA HIS A 156 -6.21 -13.32 4.71
C HIS A 156 -7.33 -12.31 4.43
N TYR A 157 -7.60 -12.05 3.16
CA TYR A 157 -8.62 -11.14 2.70
C TYR A 157 -9.37 -11.72 1.49
N ALA A 158 -10.69 -11.53 1.48
CA ALA A 158 -11.55 -11.71 0.33
C ALA A 158 -12.34 -10.41 0.13
N ARG A 159 -12.38 -9.89 -1.10
CA ARG A 159 -13.21 -8.71 -1.37
C ARG A 159 -14.68 -9.07 -1.16
N PRO A 160 -15.40 -8.36 -0.28
CA PRO A 160 -16.80 -8.67 0.00
C PRO A 160 -17.63 -8.71 -1.27
N PHE A 161 -18.55 -9.69 -1.37
CA PHE A 161 -19.49 -9.87 -2.48
C PHE A 161 -18.89 -10.26 -3.85
N VAL A 162 -17.57 -10.26 -3.98
CA VAL A 162 -16.89 -10.50 -5.27
C VAL A 162 -16.05 -11.76 -5.23
N ASP A 163 -15.34 -11.98 -4.12
CA ASP A 163 -14.44 -13.12 -3.96
C ASP A 163 -15.09 -14.20 -3.08
N ASP A 164 -14.97 -15.45 -3.53
CA ASP A 164 -15.38 -16.63 -2.74
C ASP A 164 -14.28 -17.06 -1.76
N ASP A 165 -13.02 -17.02 -2.21
CA ASP A 165 -11.85 -17.51 -1.45
C ASP A 165 -11.04 -16.40 -0.78
N HIS A 166 -10.60 -16.67 0.45
CA HIS A 166 -9.70 -15.80 1.21
C HIS A 166 -8.22 -16.05 0.87
N ARG A 167 -7.52 -15.00 0.45
CA ARG A 167 -6.11 -15.03 0.03
C ARG A 167 -5.22 -14.31 1.02
N GLU A 168 -3.93 -14.63 1.09
CA GLU A 168 -3.00 -13.96 2.00
C GLU A 168 -2.96 -12.45 1.67
N LEU A 169 -3.20 -11.60 2.68
CA LEU A 169 -3.39 -10.17 2.48
C LEU A 169 -2.05 -9.45 2.42
N ILE A 170 -1.84 -8.71 1.33
CA ILE A 170 -0.80 -7.69 1.18
C ILE A 170 -1.49 -6.33 1.15
N ILE A 171 -1.19 -5.47 2.12
CA ILE A 171 -1.68 -4.09 2.13
C ILE A 171 -0.63 -3.16 1.54
N GLU A 172 -1.07 -2.27 0.67
CA GLU A 172 -0.28 -1.16 0.17
C GLU A 172 -0.56 0.10 1.00
N ILE A 173 0.50 0.67 1.57
CA ILE A 173 0.48 1.93 2.32
C ILE A 173 1.34 2.93 1.57
N GLY A 174 0.70 3.98 1.04
CA GLY A 174 1.37 5.06 0.32
C GLY A 174 1.36 6.40 1.05
N GLY A 175 1.95 7.41 0.42
CA GLY A 175 1.84 8.82 0.80
C GLY A 175 2.93 9.33 1.74
N GLY A 176 4.02 8.59 1.95
CA GLY A 176 5.14 9.06 2.78
C GLY A 176 4.80 9.22 4.27
N ASN A 177 3.76 8.51 4.75
CA ASN A 177 3.21 8.63 6.10
C ASN A 177 3.77 7.59 7.08
N THR A 178 4.79 6.84 6.66
CA THR A 178 5.37 5.73 7.43
C THR A 178 6.85 5.99 7.64
N LEU A 179 7.27 6.15 8.89
CA LEU A 179 8.66 6.26 9.30
C LEU A 179 9.13 4.93 9.88
N VAL A 180 10.05 4.27 9.21
CA VAL A 180 10.62 2.98 9.62
C VAL A 180 11.92 3.23 10.38
N ASP A 181 12.07 2.67 11.58
CA ASP A 181 13.33 2.59 12.31
C ASP A 181 13.90 1.17 12.23
N LEU A 182 15.04 1.04 11.55
CA LEU A 182 15.71 -0.24 11.32
C LEU A 182 16.41 -0.78 12.55
N THR A 183 16.71 0.07 13.54
CA THR A 183 17.38 -0.37 14.78
C THR A 183 16.40 -1.13 15.65
N THR A 184 15.18 -0.61 15.76
CA THR A 184 14.14 -1.18 16.62
C THR A 184 13.20 -2.11 15.87
N MET A 185 13.30 -2.18 14.53
CA MET A 185 12.36 -2.88 13.65
C MET A 185 10.90 -2.48 13.97
N ARG A 186 10.69 -1.16 14.09
CA ARG A 186 9.41 -0.53 14.38
C ARG A 186 9.11 0.52 13.33
N ALA A 187 7.84 0.70 13.01
CA ALA A 187 7.39 1.81 12.16
C ALA A 187 6.39 2.70 12.89
N GLU A 188 6.53 4.00 12.66
CA GLU A 188 5.64 5.04 13.14
C GLU A 188 4.79 5.53 11.97
N LEU A 189 3.47 5.55 12.16
CA LEU A 189 2.51 5.97 11.14
C LEU A 189 1.95 7.33 11.51
N HIS A 190 1.66 8.15 10.51
CA HIS A 190 1.08 9.49 10.72
C HIS A 190 -0.26 9.67 10.01
N GLY A 191 -1.05 10.64 10.49
CA GLY A 191 -2.29 11.08 9.87
C GLY A 191 -3.35 9.98 9.69
N LEU A 192 -3.99 9.96 8.51
CA LEU A 192 -5.06 9.02 8.19
C LEU A 192 -4.57 7.56 8.13
N ALA A 193 -3.33 7.33 7.71
CA ALA A 193 -2.74 5.98 7.65
C ALA A 193 -2.66 5.36 9.05
N LYS A 194 -2.22 6.13 10.05
CA LYS A 194 -2.21 5.71 11.46
C LYS A 194 -3.59 5.29 11.95
N ALA A 195 -4.61 6.13 11.73
CA ALA A 195 -5.97 5.83 12.14
C ALA A 195 -6.50 4.55 11.48
N ARG A 196 -6.27 4.38 10.17
CA ARG A 196 -6.70 3.20 9.41
C ARG A 196 -5.99 1.93 9.86
N VAL A 197 -4.67 1.95 10.04
CA VAL A 197 -3.91 0.81 10.57
C VAL A 197 -4.36 0.44 11.98
N THR A 198 -4.59 1.44 12.84
CA THR A 198 -5.10 1.20 14.19
C THR A 198 -6.45 0.49 14.16
N SER A 199 -7.40 0.97 13.34
CA SER A 199 -8.69 0.31 13.16
C SER A 199 -8.54 -1.10 12.55
N LEU A 200 -7.61 -1.30 11.62
CA LEU A 200 -7.34 -2.61 11.04
C LEU A 200 -6.84 -3.60 12.09
N CYS A 201 -5.86 -3.20 12.91
CA CYS A 201 -5.38 -4.01 14.02
C CYS A 201 -6.49 -4.32 15.03
N GLN A 202 -7.37 -3.36 15.36
CA GLN A 202 -8.54 -3.61 16.22
C GLN A 202 -9.50 -4.64 15.62
N VAL A 203 -9.79 -4.56 14.31
CA VAL A 203 -10.63 -5.55 13.62
C VAL A 203 -10.00 -6.93 13.68
N ILE A 204 -8.68 -7.02 13.46
CA ILE A 204 -7.93 -8.28 13.56
C ILE A 204 -8.02 -8.84 14.98
N SER A 205 -7.81 -8.01 16.01
CA SER A 205 -7.95 -8.41 17.41
C SER A 205 -9.35 -8.95 17.72
N ASN A 206 -10.39 -8.22 17.30
CA ASN A 206 -11.79 -8.65 17.44
C ASN A 206 -12.06 -10.00 16.79
N LYS A 207 -11.56 -10.21 15.56
CA LYS A 207 -11.78 -11.47 14.82
C LYS A 207 -11.05 -12.68 15.41
N MET A 208 -10.00 -12.47 16.19
CA MET A 208 -9.31 -13.54 16.91
C MET A 208 -9.84 -13.80 18.33
N ASN A 209 -10.92 -13.11 18.74
CA ASN A 209 -11.36 -13.09 20.14
C ASN A 209 -10.22 -12.66 21.11
N LEU A 210 -9.27 -11.85 20.64
CA LEU A 210 -8.27 -11.24 21.50
C LEU A 210 -8.97 -10.15 22.34
N PRO A 211 -8.58 -9.92 23.60
CA PRO A 211 -9.23 -8.93 24.44
C PRO A 211 -9.07 -7.52 23.83
N THR A 212 -10.08 -7.08 23.09
CA THR A 212 -10.15 -5.74 22.51
C THR A 212 -10.74 -4.80 23.54
N ASN A 213 -9.93 -3.94 24.15
CA ASN A 213 -10.46 -2.84 24.93
C ASN A 213 -11.08 -1.79 23.98
N THR A 214 -12.38 -1.59 24.15
CA THR A 214 -13.21 -0.59 23.49
C THR A 214 -12.77 0.84 23.84
N PRO A 215 -12.61 1.75 22.87
CA PRO A 215 -12.74 3.18 23.16
C PRO A 215 -14.18 3.65 22.87
N LEU A 216 -14.81 4.17 23.93
CA LEU A 216 -16.00 5.05 23.97
C LEU A 216 -17.39 4.46 23.64
N SER A 217 -18.16 4.18 24.70
CA SER A 217 -19.60 4.42 24.71
C SER A 217 -19.88 5.60 25.66
N LEU A 218 -20.52 6.66 25.16
CA LEU A 218 -21.01 7.78 25.97
C LEU A 218 -22.11 7.27 26.91
N THR A 219 -21.77 6.89 28.13
CA THR A 219 -22.74 6.87 29.23
C THR A 219 -22.67 8.23 29.93
N VAL A 220 -23.58 9.12 29.54
CA VAL A 220 -23.97 10.26 30.37
C VAL A 220 -24.65 9.68 31.60
N THR A 221 -24.01 9.79 32.75
CA THR A 221 -24.63 9.59 34.06
C THR A 221 -24.37 10.87 34.86
N PRO A 222 -25.40 11.64 35.23
CA PRO A 222 -25.20 12.84 36.04
C PRO A 222 -25.06 12.41 37.50
N GLY A 223 -24.04 12.90 38.20
CA GLY A 223 -24.02 12.84 39.66
C GLY A 223 -22.65 12.72 40.32
N ASN A 224 -22.30 13.79 41.02
CA ASN A 224 -21.45 13.87 42.21
C ASN A 224 -19.93 13.82 42.11
N SER A 225 -19.38 14.96 42.55
CA SER A 225 -18.02 15.27 42.93
C SER A 225 -17.50 14.43 44.10
N SER A 226 -16.28 13.91 43.98
CA SER A 226 -15.28 13.96 45.06
C SER A 226 -13.88 13.71 44.50
N SER A 227 -12.94 14.51 45.01
CA SER A 227 -11.53 14.52 44.63
C SER A 227 -10.82 13.24 45.03
N SER A 228 -10.13 12.62 44.07
CA SER A 228 -8.92 11.84 44.34
C SER A 228 -7.97 12.00 43.16
N ASN A 229 -6.87 12.71 43.40
CA ASN A 229 -5.67 12.65 42.57
C ASN A 229 -5.21 11.19 42.51
N ASN A 230 -5.45 10.53 41.38
CA ASN A 230 -4.73 9.32 41.01
C ASN A 230 -4.61 9.30 39.49
N SER A 231 -3.45 9.73 39.00
CA SER A 231 -3.05 9.51 37.61
C SER A 231 -3.10 8.01 37.33
N PRO A 232 -3.90 7.51 36.38
CA PRO A 232 -3.85 6.09 36.06
C PRO A 232 -2.59 5.82 35.26
N ALA A 233 -1.77 4.92 35.78
CA ALA A 233 -0.62 4.34 35.10
C ALA A 233 -1.04 3.73 33.76
N ASN A 234 -0.25 4.04 32.73
CA ASN A 234 -0.48 3.70 31.33
C ASN A 234 -0.22 2.19 31.10
N GLY A 235 -1.24 1.35 31.28
CA GLY A 235 -1.21 -0.08 30.95
C GLY A 235 -1.75 -0.33 29.54
N SER A 236 -0.97 -0.04 28.50
CA SER A 236 -1.38 -0.21 27.10
C SER A 236 -1.23 -1.67 26.64
N ASN A 237 -2.26 -2.49 26.87
CA ASN A 237 -2.37 -3.83 26.29
C ASN A 237 -3.05 -3.75 24.91
N THR A 238 -2.41 -3.09 23.95
CA THR A 238 -2.91 -2.92 22.57
C THR A 238 -2.09 -3.74 21.58
N ALA A 239 -2.70 -4.16 20.46
CA ALA A 239 -2.00 -4.75 19.30
C ALA A 239 -0.90 -3.83 18.71
N LEU A 240 -0.83 -2.60 19.19
CA LEU A 240 0.21 -1.61 19.01
C LEU A 240 0.97 -1.50 20.35
N THR A 241 2.21 -1.97 20.41
CA THR A 241 3.06 -1.77 21.61
C THR A 241 3.64 -0.35 21.54
N GLY A 242 2.99 0.58 22.23
CA GLY A 242 3.25 2.01 22.03
C GLY A 242 2.75 2.50 20.65
N ASP A 243 3.01 3.76 20.32
CA ASP A 243 2.52 4.40 19.09
C ASP A 243 3.16 3.86 17.79
N ARG A 244 3.84 2.71 17.85
CA ARG A 244 4.67 2.14 16.78
C ARG A 244 4.31 0.68 16.50
N ILE A 245 4.11 0.37 15.23
CA ILE A 245 3.86 -1.00 14.76
C ILE A 245 5.17 -1.78 14.68
N LYS A 246 5.12 -3.08 14.96
CA LYS A 246 6.24 -3.99 14.72
C LYS A 246 6.33 -4.32 13.25
N ILE A 247 7.52 -4.19 12.69
CA ILE A 247 7.79 -4.56 11.31
C ILE A 247 8.80 -5.70 11.25
N HIS A 248 8.84 -6.37 10.11
CA HIS A 248 9.86 -7.36 9.78
C HIS A 248 10.27 -7.15 8.33
N ILE A 249 11.56 -6.96 8.09
CA ILE A 249 12.15 -6.88 6.75
C ILE A 249 12.88 -8.20 6.53
N ASP A 250 12.39 -9.00 5.58
CA ASP A 250 12.99 -10.28 5.23
C ASP A 250 14.03 -10.13 4.11
N SER A 251 14.78 -11.20 3.86
CA SER A 251 15.77 -11.23 2.78
C SER A 251 15.15 -11.20 1.38
N SER A 252 13.85 -11.51 1.27
CA SER A 252 13.07 -11.48 0.02
C SER A 252 12.43 -10.12 -0.25
N THR A 253 12.59 -9.15 0.65
CA THR A 253 11.98 -7.83 0.51
C THR A 253 12.68 -7.06 -0.60
N ASP A 254 11.92 -6.62 -1.60
CA ASP A 254 12.43 -5.72 -2.64
C ASP A 254 12.47 -4.29 -2.11
N ILE A 255 13.67 -3.71 -1.97
CA ILE A 255 13.85 -2.38 -1.37
C ILE A 255 14.49 -1.45 -2.40
N THR A 256 13.84 -0.32 -2.64
CA THR A 256 14.41 0.81 -3.38
C THR A 256 14.62 1.98 -2.42
N LEU A 257 15.89 2.33 -2.16
CA LEU A 257 16.27 3.42 -1.26
C LEU A 257 16.92 4.56 -2.07
N ASP A 258 16.39 5.77 -1.92
CA ASP A 258 16.91 6.97 -2.60
C ASP A 258 16.97 6.86 -4.14
N GLY A 259 16.23 5.90 -4.71
CA GLY A 259 16.09 5.66 -6.15
C GLY A 259 16.88 4.45 -6.64
N GLU A 260 17.73 3.88 -5.77
CA GLU A 260 18.59 2.76 -6.09
C GLU A 260 18.14 1.48 -5.38
N PRO A 261 18.32 0.29 -5.99
CA PRO A 261 18.05 -0.97 -5.32
C PRO A 261 18.95 -1.12 -4.08
N PHE A 262 18.36 -1.54 -2.96
CA PHE A 262 19.03 -1.73 -1.69
C PHE A 262 18.95 -3.19 -1.27
N SER A 263 20.12 -3.81 -1.00
CA SER A 263 20.20 -5.15 -0.44
C SER A 263 20.71 -5.09 1.00
N PRO A 264 19.97 -5.61 1.99
CA PRO A 264 20.36 -5.54 3.40
C PRO A 264 21.64 -6.31 3.74
N ASN A 265 22.12 -7.21 2.87
CA ASN A 265 23.22 -8.12 3.17
C ASN A 265 24.65 -7.58 2.92
N ASN A 266 24.80 -6.29 2.57
CA ASN A 266 26.10 -5.72 2.18
C ASN A 266 26.86 -4.97 3.28
N ASN A 267 26.48 -5.09 4.56
CA ASN A 267 27.26 -4.48 5.63
C ASN A 267 27.20 -5.25 6.95
N TYR A 268 28.07 -6.26 7.06
CA TYR A 268 28.73 -6.57 8.32
C TYR A 268 30.22 -6.58 8.03
N ASP A 269 30.90 -5.50 8.41
CA ASP A 269 32.34 -5.49 8.62
C ASP A 269 32.69 -6.65 9.57
N THR A 270 33.32 -7.69 9.05
CA THR A 270 34.19 -8.51 9.89
C THR A 270 35.56 -7.88 9.82
N THR A 271 35.86 -7.10 10.85
CA THR A 271 37.23 -6.83 11.28
C THR A 271 37.98 -8.16 11.41
N SER A 272 38.77 -8.53 10.40
CA SER A 272 39.86 -9.49 10.57
C SER A 272 41.18 -8.73 10.55
N ASN A 273 41.76 -8.70 11.74
CA ASN A 273 43.10 -8.23 12.04
C ASN A 273 44.11 -8.92 11.10
N GLY A 274 45.07 -8.15 10.57
CA GLY A 274 45.96 -8.59 9.51
C GLY A 274 46.92 -9.71 9.89
N SER A 275 47.31 -10.51 8.90
CA SER A 275 48.71 -10.90 8.65
C SER A 275 48.86 -11.63 7.29
N ASN A 276 49.73 -11.04 6.47
CA ASN A 276 50.67 -11.67 5.53
C ASN A 276 50.18 -12.21 4.17
N ASN A 277 50.45 -11.38 3.16
CA ASN A 277 51.29 -11.65 2.00
C ASN A 277 51.15 -13.00 1.29
N SER A 278 50.67 -12.98 0.04
CA SER A 278 51.34 -13.61 -1.11
C SER A 278 50.71 -13.12 -2.42
N THR A 279 51.49 -12.33 -3.13
CA THR A 279 51.33 -11.92 -4.53
C THR A 279 51.06 -13.12 -5.44
N PHE A 280 50.01 -13.03 -6.27
CA PHE A 280 49.87 -13.84 -7.48
C PHE A 280 49.51 -12.93 -8.66
N GLN A 281 50.49 -12.70 -9.53
CA GLN A 281 50.33 -12.16 -10.88
C GLN A 281 49.78 -13.24 -11.82
N PRO A 282 48.95 -12.91 -12.82
CA PRO A 282 48.67 -13.81 -13.93
C PRO A 282 49.87 -13.80 -14.90
N ALA A 283 50.40 -14.98 -15.18
CA ALA A 283 51.53 -15.21 -16.08
C ALA A 283 51.14 -15.14 -17.56
N GLU A 284 52.04 -14.56 -18.34
CA GLU A 284 52.06 -14.46 -19.80
C GLU A 284 52.19 -15.83 -20.48
N ALA A 285 51.62 -15.95 -21.68
CA ALA A 285 51.79 -17.09 -22.58
C ALA A 285 53.08 -16.95 -23.42
N PRO A 286 53.80 -18.05 -23.73
CA PRO A 286 55.11 -17.98 -24.37
C PRO A 286 55.05 -17.83 -25.90
N ALA A 287 56.07 -17.17 -26.43
CA ALA A 287 56.32 -16.88 -27.83
C ALA A 287 56.72 -18.11 -28.66
N GLY A 288 56.41 -18.07 -29.96
CA GLY A 288 57.04 -18.91 -30.98
C GLY A 288 56.59 -18.56 -32.39
N TYR A 289 57.57 -18.24 -33.24
CA TYR A 289 57.56 -18.11 -34.71
C TYR A 289 57.21 -16.75 -35.37
N SER A 290 58.29 -16.10 -35.83
CA SER A 290 58.31 -15.08 -36.89
C SER A 290 58.12 -15.71 -38.28
N PRO A 291 57.73 -14.93 -39.30
CA PRO A 291 58.75 -14.56 -40.30
C PRO A 291 58.71 -13.10 -40.77
N MET A 292 59.86 -12.69 -41.31
CA MET A 292 60.19 -11.49 -42.11
C MET A 292 59.09 -11.13 -43.13
N GLU A 293 58.90 -9.89 -43.61
CA GLU A 293 59.86 -8.94 -44.21
C GLU A 293 59.05 -7.68 -44.63
N GLY A 294 59.68 -6.49 -44.77
CA GLY A 294 59.11 -5.44 -45.63
C GLY A 294 59.18 -3.99 -45.12
N ASN A 295 60.27 -3.32 -45.46
CA ASN A 295 60.51 -1.87 -45.37
C ASN A 295 59.55 -1.04 -46.25
N ALA A 296 59.09 0.12 -45.76
CA ALA A 296 59.11 1.46 -46.41
C ALA A 296 58.02 2.44 -45.89
N PRO A 297 58.37 3.70 -45.55
CA PRO A 297 57.47 4.87 -45.65
C PRO A 297 57.61 5.50 -47.07
N PRO A 298 56.99 6.64 -47.48
CA PRO A 298 56.15 7.63 -46.80
C PRO A 298 54.90 8.08 -47.64
N LEU A 299 54.23 9.17 -47.21
CA LEU A 299 53.66 10.28 -48.01
C LEU A 299 52.23 10.73 -47.60
N THR A 300 52.17 11.99 -47.17
CA THR A 300 51.06 12.97 -47.10
C THR A 300 50.28 13.11 -48.45
N PRO A 301 49.10 13.78 -48.59
CA PRO A 301 48.72 15.01 -47.86
C PRO A 301 47.21 15.35 -47.60
N SER A 302 47.04 16.30 -46.69
CA SER A 302 46.13 17.48 -46.69
C SER A 302 44.59 17.38 -46.73
N GLY A 303 44.01 18.10 -45.76
CA GLY A 303 42.80 18.93 -45.90
C GLY A 303 41.67 18.51 -44.96
N LEU A 304 41.02 19.35 -44.16
CA LEU A 304 40.90 20.81 -44.07
C LEU A 304 40.31 21.14 -42.68
N TYR A 305 40.43 22.42 -42.30
CA TYR A 305 39.67 23.19 -41.30
C TYR A 305 40.33 23.53 -39.95
N PRO A 306 40.12 24.77 -39.46
CA PRO A 306 41.20 25.56 -38.90
C PRO A 306 41.08 25.83 -37.39
N ARG A 307 42.29 25.82 -36.82
CA ARG A 307 42.79 26.46 -35.59
C ARG A 307 42.20 27.84 -35.30
N LEU A 308 41.66 28.01 -34.08
CA LEU A 308 41.70 29.29 -33.37
C LEU A 308 42.62 29.16 -32.15
N GLN A 309 43.48 30.17 -32.03
CA GLN A 309 44.64 30.25 -31.15
C GLN A 309 44.28 30.60 -29.71
N THR A 310 45.13 30.08 -28.83
CA THR A 310 45.43 30.58 -27.49
C THR A 310 45.98 32.02 -27.52
N PRO A 311 45.94 32.71 -26.36
CA PRO A 311 47.10 33.49 -25.94
C PRO A 311 47.80 32.82 -24.76
N SER A 312 49.14 32.79 -24.85
CA SER A 312 50.06 32.36 -23.80
C SER A 312 50.42 33.52 -22.88
N ALA A 313 50.59 33.18 -21.60
CA ALA A 313 51.50 33.74 -20.59
C ALA A 313 51.37 35.21 -20.16
N ALA A 314 50.95 35.38 -18.90
CA ALA A 314 51.66 36.24 -17.95
C ALA A 314 51.87 35.47 -16.64
N ALA A 315 53.13 35.39 -16.22
CA ALA A 315 53.60 34.69 -15.05
C ALA A 315 53.31 35.48 -13.76
N VAL A 316 52.74 34.82 -12.75
CA VAL A 316 52.86 35.20 -11.33
C VAL A 316 53.01 33.92 -10.49
N GLN A 317 53.90 34.01 -9.51
CA GLN A 317 54.47 32.96 -8.65
C GLN A 317 53.48 32.18 -7.76
N PRO A 318 53.93 31.06 -7.17
CA PRO A 318 53.06 29.99 -6.67
C PRO A 318 52.79 30.14 -5.19
N ASN A 319 51.58 30.55 -4.80
CA ASN A 319 51.10 30.25 -3.44
C ASN A 319 49.58 30.40 -3.30
N GLN A 320 48.81 29.56 -3.99
CA GLN A 320 47.42 29.33 -3.60
C GLN A 320 47.13 27.84 -3.71
N GLN A 321 47.01 27.21 -2.55
CA GLN A 321 46.43 25.88 -2.41
C GLN A 321 45.05 25.91 -3.07
N LEU A 322 44.92 25.25 -4.23
CA LEU A 322 43.62 24.85 -4.77
C LEU A 322 42.83 24.23 -3.62
N PRO A 323 41.56 24.63 -3.38
CA PRO A 323 40.80 24.04 -2.30
C PRO A 323 40.74 22.54 -2.58
N ARG A 324 41.47 21.77 -1.76
CA ARG A 324 41.37 20.31 -1.70
C ARG A 324 39.88 20.02 -1.77
N LYS A 325 39.46 19.41 -2.88
CA LYS A 325 38.12 18.87 -3.06
C LYS A 325 37.84 18.12 -1.76
N ARG A 326 37.05 18.73 -0.87
CA ARG A 326 36.79 18.14 0.44
C ARG A 326 36.24 16.77 0.10
N ARG A 327 36.98 15.72 0.46
CA ARG A 327 36.44 14.37 0.52
C ARG A 327 35.17 14.55 1.32
N ARG A 328 34.04 14.44 0.62
CA ARG A 328 32.72 14.54 1.23
C ARG A 328 32.79 13.55 2.37
N VAL A 329 32.52 14.01 3.58
CA VAL A 329 32.45 13.14 4.75
C VAL A 329 31.51 12.01 4.35
N ASP A 330 32.09 10.82 4.19
CA ASP A 330 31.38 9.56 4.08
C ASP A 330 30.32 9.56 5.19
N GLY A 331 29.05 9.41 4.88
CA GLY A 331 28.53 8.09 4.60
C GLY A 331 28.28 7.26 5.86
N SER A 332 28.56 7.79 7.07
CA SER A 332 28.54 6.98 8.30
C SER A 332 27.17 6.82 8.97
N GLU A 333 26.15 7.57 8.58
CA GLU A 333 24.79 7.30 9.04
C GLU A 333 23.85 7.56 7.86
N ARG A 334 23.72 6.59 6.94
CA ARG A 334 22.42 6.43 6.29
C ARG A 334 21.44 6.37 7.46
N SER A 335 20.58 7.38 7.59
CA SER A 335 19.72 7.53 8.75
C SER A 335 19.11 6.17 9.06
N ARG A 336 19.29 5.71 10.30
CA ARG A 336 18.70 4.44 10.78
C ARG A 336 17.17 4.46 10.69
N GLN A 337 16.61 5.62 10.34
CA GLN A 337 15.23 5.87 10.03
C GLN A 337 15.04 6.17 8.54
N TRP A 338 14.06 5.54 7.92
CA TRP A 338 13.65 5.76 6.53
C TRP A 338 12.20 6.21 6.46
N VAL A 339 11.89 7.14 5.57
CA VAL A 339 10.52 7.48 5.24
C VAL A 339 10.10 6.63 4.05
N VAL A 340 9.07 5.81 4.23
CA VAL A 340 8.53 4.93 3.19
C VAL A 340 7.47 5.71 2.40
N ASP A 341 7.76 5.97 1.14
CA ASP A 341 6.84 6.66 0.21
C ASP A 341 5.70 5.74 -0.19
N ARG A 342 6.03 4.48 -0.48
CA ARG A 342 5.09 3.40 -0.82
C ARG A 342 5.64 2.07 -0.30
N GLY A 343 4.83 1.34 0.46
CA GLY A 343 5.21 0.04 1.00
C GLY A 343 4.10 -0.99 0.88
N GLN A 344 4.45 -2.20 0.51
CA GLN A 344 3.59 -3.37 0.50
C GLN A 344 3.94 -4.26 1.69
N TRP A 345 2.93 -4.66 2.47
CA TRP A 345 3.12 -5.36 3.74
C TRP A 345 2.18 -6.56 3.84
N ARG A 346 2.74 -7.74 4.07
CA ARG A 346 1.97 -8.90 4.56
C ARG A 346 1.69 -8.70 6.05
N LEU A 347 0.54 -9.17 6.50
CA LEU A 347 0.16 -9.08 7.91
C LEU A 347 0.22 -10.44 8.57
N ARG A 348 1.04 -10.54 9.60
CA ARG A 348 1.16 -11.71 10.45
C ARG A 348 0.74 -11.37 11.87
N VAL A 349 0.16 -12.31 12.57
CA VAL A 349 -0.06 -12.19 14.02
C VAL A 349 0.82 -13.20 14.73
N HIS A 350 1.52 -12.73 15.75
CA HIS A 350 2.52 -13.50 16.44
C HIS A 350 2.35 -13.35 17.96
N PRO A 351 2.49 -14.44 18.74
CA PRO A 351 2.53 -14.34 20.19
C PRO A 351 3.79 -13.57 20.61
N SER A 352 3.59 -12.52 21.39
CA SER A 352 4.63 -11.72 22.02
C SER A 352 4.60 -11.99 23.53
N THR A 353 5.73 -12.36 24.11
CA THR A 353 5.85 -12.55 25.55
C THR A 353 6.27 -11.25 26.21
N ASN A 354 5.38 -10.64 27.01
CA ASN A 354 5.77 -9.50 27.83
C ASN A 354 6.58 -10.01 29.03
N ALA A 355 7.90 -9.76 28.99
CA ALA A 355 8.85 -10.20 30.01
C ALA A 355 8.57 -9.62 31.41
N SER A 356 7.84 -8.51 31.50
CA SER A 356 7.51 -7.82 32.76
C SER A 356 6.26 -8.38 33.46
N THR A 357 5.29 -8.93 32.73
CA THR A 357 4.01 -9.42 33.27
C THR A 357 3.84 -10.93 33.13
N GLY A 358 4.70 -11.60 32.36
CA GLY A 358 4.58 -13.04 32.07
C GLY A 358 3.37 -13.40 31.20
N THR A 359 2.63 -12.41 30.71
CA THR A 359 1.43 -12.61 29.88
C THR A 359 1.80 -12.71 28.40
N SER A 360 1.33 -13.77 27.73
CA SER A 360 1.39 -13.89 26.28
C SER A 360 0.36 -12.95 25.64
N GLN A 361 0.82 -11.99 24.85
CA GLN A 361 -0.01 -11.03 24.14
C GLN A 361 0.15 -11.24 22.64
N MET A 362 -0.93 -11.23 21.86
CA MET A 362 -0.81 -11.24 20.40
C MET A 362 -0.48 -9.85 19.86
N GLU A 363 0.52 -9.80 18.97
CA GLU A 363 0.92 -8.58 18.27
C GLU A 363 0.81 -8.79 16.76
N VAL A 364 0.35 -7.75 16.05
CA VAL A 364 0.32 -7.74 14.58
C VAL A 364 1.68 -7.25 14.07
N VAL A 365 2.32 -8.04 13.23
CA VAL A 365 3.62 -7.76 12.61
C VAL A 365 3.43 -7.52 11.12
N PHE A 366 3.98 -6.41 10.65
CA PHE A 366 3.95 -6.02 9.24
C PHE A 366 5.23 -6.52 8.58
N VAL A 367 5.10 -7.56 7.75
CA VAL A 367 6.22 -8.15 7.01
C VAL A 367 6.34 -7.44 5.67
N ALA A 368 7.46 -6.78 5.43
CA ALA A 368 7.70 -6.05 4.21
C ALA A 368 7.76 -7.00 3.01
N VAL A 369 7.13 -6.61 1.90
CA VAL A 369 7.21 -7.30 0.61
C VAL A 369 7.99 -6.44 -0.38
N LYS A 370 7.61 -5.17 -0.46
CA LYS A 370 8.25 -4.17 -1.33
C LYS A 370 8.24 -2.81 -0.65
N LEU A 371 9.37 -2.13 -0.61
CA LEU A 371 9.52 -0.81 0.00
C LEU A 371 10.18 0.16 -0.96
N GLU A 372 9.51 1.26 -1.24
CA GLU A 372 10.11 2.45 -1.83
C GLU A 372 10.27 3.51 -0.73
N ALA A 373 11.51 3.89 -0.45
CA ALA A 373 11.84 4.77 0.66
C ALA A 373 12.91 5.80 0.31
N HIS A 374 13.03 6.82 1.17
CA HIS A 374 14.12 7.79 1.14
C HIS A 374 14.73 7.98 2.54
N SER A 375 16.04 8.18 2.56
CA SER A 375 16.84 8.36 3.79
C SER A 375 16.96 9.83 4.22
N SER A 376 16.71 10.78 3.32
CA SER A 376 16.90 12.20 3.64
C SER A 376 15.95 13.12 2.90
N GLN A 377 15.74 14.31 3.47
CA GLN A 377 14.98 15.38 2.80
C GLN A 377 15.59 15.76 1.45
N ARG A 378 16.92 15.68 1.31
CA ARG A 378 17.58 15.93 0.02
C ARG A 378 17.17 14.89 -1.01
N ALA A 379 17.19 13.60 -0.66
CA ALA A 379 16.77 12.53 -1.55
C ALA A 379 15.30 12.66 -1.95
N ARG A 380 14.43 13.01 -1.00
CA ARG A 380 13.02 13.36 -1.27
C ARG A 380 12.88 14.50 -2.27
N ASN A 381 13.62 15.60 -2.06
CA ASN A 381 13.56 16.77 -2.93
C ASN A 381 14.11 16.47 -4.33
N ALA A 382 15.10 15.59 -4.45
CA ALA A 382 15.69 15.20 -5.74
C ALA A 382 14.69 14.47 -6.66
N ARG A 383 13.69 13.79 -6.10
CA ARG A 383 12.64 13.10 -6.86
C ARG A 383 11.48 14.00 -7.30
N ARG A 384 11.39 15.23 -6.79
CA ARG A 384 10.31 16.13 -7.17
C ARG A 384 10.52 16.65 -8.58
N SER A 385 9.53 16.46 -9.45
CA SER A 385 9.47 17.18 -10.72
C SER A 385 9.06 18.64 -10.46
N PHE A 386 9.52 19.53 -11.34
CA PHE A 386 8.94 20.87 -11.42
C PHE A 386 7.54 20.75 -12.00
N VAL A 387 6.58 21.49 -11.44
CA VAL A 387 5.25 21.61 -12.02
C VAL A 387 5.38 22.43 -13.30
N SER A 388 4.96 21.84 -14.43
CA SER A 388 4.92 22.48 -15.75
C SER A 388 3.67 23.31 -15.93
#